data_AF-A0A957E3X5-F1
#
_entry.id   AF-A0A957E3X5-F1
#
_cell.length_a   1.000
_cell.length_b   1.000
_cell.length_c   1.000
_cell.angle_alpha   90.00
_cell.angle_beta   90.00
_cell.angle_gamma   90.00
#
_symmetry.space_group_name_H-M   'P 1'
#
loop_
_entity.id
_entity.type
_entity.pdbx_description
1 polymer ?
#
loop_
_entity_poly.entity_id
_entity_poly.type
_entity_poly.pdbx_seq_one_letter_code
_entity_poly.pdbx_strand_id
1 'polypeptide(L)'
;MGNQFNWDFDEEDDHDSVHADRTHRSKNAFWFWGLTAVFLTIFIGAWFFIQRQDRQASNARIESVQTILDQEYHAYREGNGPVFFSLLANDPAWFSAQLRFENQTFYRDEIPKITEAAHHENFIWASARWSDAAGTWQRVLFFEQLGSSWVHMPSDPSYWGNQLTQKNSWGTLRYHVVDDPLAGSIANFVDEVVAEVCASDCIDTELPFVLDIRPDFTQTAVSTLIHIPSPRLIGL
;
A
#
# COMPACT_ATOMS: atom_id res chain seq x y z
N MET A 1 -31.45 -11.50 -9.81
CA MET A 1 -32.24 -12.39 -8.94
C MET A 1 -31.68 -12.23 -7.54
N GLY A 2 -32.32 -11.41 -6.71
CA GLY A 2 -31.81 -11.01 -5.39
C GLY A 2 -32.54 -11.75 -4.29
N ASN A 3 -31.79 -12.39 -3.39
CA ASN A 3 -32.32 -13.07 -2.21
C ASN A 3 -32.58 -12.04 -1.11
N GLN A 4 -33.85 -11.71 -0.87
CA GLN A 4 -34.28 -10.97 0.32
C GLN A 4 -34.46 -11.94 1.47
N PHE A 5 -33.70 -11.74 2.54
CA PHE A 5 -33.82 -12.48 3.80
C PHE A 5 -34.91 -11.81 4.65
N ASN A 6 -36.07 -12.45 4.79
CA ASN A 6 -37.17 -11.97 5.62
C ASN A 6 -37.11 -12.70 6.97
N TRP A 7 -36.85 -11.97 8.06
CA TRP A 7 -36.92 -12.52 9.41
C TRP A 7 -38.34 -12.32 9.92
N ASP A 8 -39.18 -13.36 9.80
CA ASP A 8 -40.46 -13.42 10.51
C ASP A 8 -40.20 -13.96 11.91
N PHE A 9 -40.44 -13.11 12.91
CA PHE A 9 -40.45 -13.52 14.31
C PHE A 9 -41.89 -13.87 14.67
N ASP A 10 -42.12 -15.17 14.84
CA ASP A 10 -43.40 -15.71 15.28
C ASP A 10 -43.58 -15.37 16.77
N GLU A 11 -44.52 -14.49 17.05
CA GLU A 11 -44.91 -14.02 18.38
C GLU A 11 -46.09 -14.90 18.84
N GLU A 12 -45.80 -16.07 19.40
CA GLU A 12 -46.83 -16.91 20.04
C GLU A 12 -47.10 -16.41 21.46
N ASP A 13 -48.24 -15.74 21.60
CA ASP A 13 -48.90 -15.34 22.84
C ASP A 13 -49.55 -16.54 23.56
N ASP A 14 -49.37 -16.51 24.88
CA ASP A 14 -50.26 -16.95 25.96
C ASP A 14 -50.75 -18.42 26.05
N HIS A 15 -50.42 -19.08 27.18
CA HIS A 15 -51.36 -19.18 28.31
C HIS A 15 -50.83 -20.03 29.49
N ASP A 16 -50.85 -19.40 30.66
CA ASP A 16 -51.12 -19.91 32.02
C ASP A 16 -50.77 -21.37 32.43
N SER A 17 -49.91 -21.49 33.46
CA SER A 17 -50.32 -22.16 34.71
C SER A 17 -49.29 -22.09 35.86
N VAL A 18 -49.80 -21.61 37.01
CA VAL A 18 -49.67 -22.19 38.37
C VAL A 18 -48.31 -22.18 39.09
N HIS A 19 -48.28 -21.29 40.10
CA HIS A 19 -47.77 -21.43 41.48
C HIS A 19 -46.55 -22.30 41.82
N ALA A 20 -45.61 -21.59 42.48
CA ALA A 20 -44.74 -21.98 43.59
C ALA A 20 -43.59 -22.95 43.27
N ASP A 21 -42.37 -22.40 43.19
CA ASP A 21 -41.44 -22.67 44.28
C ASP A 21 -40.37 -21.57 44.45
N ARG A 22 -39.88 -21.53 45.67
CA ARG A 22 -38.98 -20.57 46.30
C ARG A 22 -37.83 -20.11 45.41
N THR A 23 -37.62 -18.79 45.45
CA THR A 23 -36.34 -18.07 45.52
C THR A 23 -35.11 -18.93 45.81
N HIS A 24 -34.64 -19.71 44.84
CA HIS A 24 -33.28 -20.25 44.85
C HIS A 24 -32.36 -19.13 44.31
N ARG A 25 -32.27 -18.03 45.07
CA ARG A 25 -31.41 -16.88 44.78
C ARG A 25 -29.99 -17.41 44.72
N SER A 26 -29.53 -17.63 43.49
CA SER A 26 -28.46 -18.57 43.21
C SER A 26 -27.16 -18.04 43.80
N LYS A 27 -26.65 -18.74 44.82
CA LYS A 27 -25.25 -18.59 45.24
C LYS A 27 -24.26 -18.89 44.09
N ASN A 28 -24.76 -19.40 42.97
CA ASN A 28 -24.02 -19.68 41.73
C ASN A 28 -23.81 -18.46 40.84
N ALA A 29 -24.60 -17.37 40.97
CA ALA A 29 -24.41 -16.18 40.13
C ALA A 29 -23.04 -15.54 40.37
N PHE A 30 -22.59 -15.47 41.63
CA PHE A 30 -21.28 -14.91 41.97
C PHE A 30 -20.13 -15.75 41.40
N TRP A 31 -20.25 -17.07 41.42
CA TRP A 31 -19.25 -17.97 40.81
C TRP A 31 -19.19 -17.82 39.28
N PHE A 32 -20.35 -17.71 38.63
CA PHE A 32 -20.42 -17.47 37.19
C PHE A 32 -19.76 -16.15 36.80
N TRP A 33 -20.05 -15.05 37.52
CA TRP A 33 -19.40 -13.75 37.28
C TRP A 33 -17.90 -13.76 37.56
N GLY A 34 -17.45 -14.51 38.56
CA GLY A 34 -16.03 -14.70 38.81
C GLY A 34 -15.34 -15.42 37.65
N LEU A 35 -15.96 -16.47 37.13
CA LEU A 35 -15.44 -17.24 36.00
C LEU A 35 -15.41 -16.40 34.72
N THR A 36 -16.46 -15.65 34.40
CA THR A 36 -16.48 -14.76 33.22
C THR A 36 -15.44 -13.64 33.32
N ALA A 37 -15.22 -13.04 34.49
CA ALA A 37 -14.18 -12.02 34.69
C ALA A 37 -12.77 -12.58 34.46
N VAL A 38 -12.50 -13.81 34.90
CA VAL A 38 -11.23 -14.50 34.64
C VAL A 38 -11.04 -14.75 33.14
N PHE A 39 -12.06 -15.28 32.45
CA PHE A 39 -11.99 -15.48 31.00
C PHE A 39 -11.76 -14.16 30.24
N LEU A 40 -12.50 -13.10 30.57
CA LEU A 40 -12.34 -11.79 29.94
C LEU A 40 -10.91 -11.25 30.13
N THR A 41 -10.35 -11.42 31.33
CA THR A 41 -8.98 -10.99 31.64
C THR A 41 -7.95 -11.77 30.83
N ILE A 42 -8.13 -13.08 30.67
CA ILE A 42 -7.27 -13.93 29.82
C ILE A 42 -7.36 -13.48 28.35
N PHE A 43 -8.58 -13.23 27.84
CA PHE A 43 -8.78 -12.75 26.47
C PHE A 43 -8.13 -11.40 26.22
N ILE A 44 -8.30 -10.44 27.13
CA ILE A 44 -7.66 -9.12 27.04
C ILE A 44 -6.13 -9.27 27.09
N GLY A 45 -5.60 -10.10 28.00
CA GLY A 45 -4.16 -10.37 28.10
C GLY A 45 -3.58 -10.99 26.82
N ALA A 46 -4.24 -11.98 26.24
CA ALA A 46 -3.84 -12.60 24.99
C ALA A 46 -3.88 -11.62 23.81
N TRP A 47 -4.92 -10.77 23.73
CA TRP A 47 -5.02 -9.73 22.72
C TRP A 47 -3.86 -8.72 22.80
N PHE A 48 -3.56 -8.21 24.00
CA PHE A 48 -2.42 -7.31 24.20
C PHE A 48 -1.08 -7.96 23.85
N PHE A 49 -0.92 -9.25 24.15
CA PHE A 49 0.30 -9.98 23.81
C PHE A 49 0.49 -10.10 22.29
N ILE A 50 -0.57 -10.51 21.56
CA ILE A 50 -0.55 -10.59 20.09
C ILE A 50 -0.24 -9.22 19.48
N GLN A 51 -0.95 -8.17 19.92
CA GLN A 51 -0.72 -6.82 19.41
C GLN A 51 0.70 -6.32 19.67
N ARG A 52 1.29 -6.67 20.82
CA ARG A 52 2.67 -6.33 21.14
C ARG A 52 3.65 -7.09 20.24
N GLN A 53 3.39 -8.37 20.01
CA GLN A 53 4.21 -9.22 19.14
C GLN A 53 4.19 -8.69 17.70
N ASP A 54 3.02 -8.31 17.18
CA ASP A 54 2.87 -7.74 15.84
C ASP A 54 3.63 -6.41 15.70
N ARG A 55 3.55 -5.54 16.72
CA ARG A 55 4.32 -4.28 16.74
C ARG A 55 5.82 -4.53 16.78
N GLN A 56 6.29 -5.49 17.59
CA GLN A 56 7.71 -5.83 17.65
C GLN A 56 8.21 -6.41 16.33
N ALA A 57 7.43 -7.31 15.71
CA ALA A 57 7.75 -7.85 14.38
C ALA A 57 7.77 -6.75 13.32
N SER A 58 6.80 -5.84 13.33
CA SER A 58 6.76 -4.69 12.42
C SER A 58 7.96 -3.78 12.61
N ASN A 59 8.32 -3.43 13.85
CA ASN A 59 9.47 -2.57 14.13
C ASN A 59 10.79 -3.23 13.71
N ALA A 60 10.96 -4.53 13.95
CA ALA A 60 12.14 -5.28 13.52
C ALA A 60 12.29 -5.30 11.98
N ARG A 61 11.16 -5.40 11.26
CA ARG A 61 11.15 -5.29 9.79
C ARG A 61 11.56 -3.89 9.34
N ILE A 62 10.94 -2.86 9.90
CA ILE A 62 11.29 -1.45 9.62
C ILE A 62 12.78 -1.21 9.85
N GLU A 63 13.33 -1.65 10.97
CA GLU A 63 14.77 -1.52 11.28
C GLU A 63 15.66 -2.27 10.27
N SER A 64 15.26 -3.46 9.85
CA SER A 64 16.01 -4.27 8.87
C SER A 64 16.06 -3.58 7.50
N VAL A 65 14.92 -3.13 6.95
CA VAL A 65 14.91 -2.42 5.67
C VAL A 65 15.49 -1.01 5.75
N GLN A 66 15.34 -0.32 6.89
CA GLN A 66 15.99 0.97 7.11
C GLN A 66 17.52 0.83 7.08
N THR A 67 18.07 -0.25 7.63
CA THR A 67 19.52 -0.50 7.60
C THR A 67 20.05 -0.63 6.17
N ILE A 68 19.34 -1.36 5.29
CA ILE A 68 19.70 -1.46 3.87
C ILE A 68 19.60 -0.10 3.19
N LEU A 69 18.52 0.64 3.44
CA LEU A 69 18.29 1.95 2.87
C LEU A 69 19.33 2.99 3.32
N ASP A 70 19.76 2.94 4.58
CA ASP A 70 20.86 3.75 5.11
C ASP A 70 22.17 3.42 4.38
N GLN A 71 22.46 2.13 4.16
CA GLN A 71 23.63 1.70 3.39
C GLN A 71 23.58 2.16 1.93
N GLU A 72 22.43 2.05 1.27
CA GLU A 72 22.22 2.58 -0.09
C GLU A 72 22.46 4.09 -0.14
N TYR A 73 21.85 4.84 0.79
CA TYR A 73 22.03 6.28 0.89
C TYR A 73 23.50 6.64 1.06
N HIS A 74 24.21 6.02 2.01
CA HIS A 74 25.62 6.30 2.25
C HIS A 74 26.48 5.96 1.03
N ALA A 75 26.27 4.78 0.42
CA ALA A 75 26.98 4.38 -0.78
C ALA A 75 26.74 5.37 -1.94
N TYR A 76 25.51 5.85 -2.12
CA TYR A 76 25.17 6.86 -3.12
C TYR A 76 25.87 8.19 -2.85
N ARG A 77 25.79 8.70 -1.61
CA ARG A 77 26.40 9.98 -1.20
C ARG A 77 27.92 9.98 -1.29
N GLU A 78 28.55 8.83 -1.08
CA GLU A 78 29.99 8.63 -1.20
C GLU A 78 30.44 8.34 -2.64
N GLY A 79 29.51 8.17 -3.58
CA GLY A 79 29.82 7.76 -4.95
C GLY A 79 30.35 6.32 -5.06
N ASN A 80 30.09 5.48 -4.05
CA ASN A 80 30.50 4.08 -4.01
C ASN A 80 29.51 3.19 -4.78
N GLY A 81 29.53 3.31 -6.10
CA GLY A 81 28.68 2.52 -7.01
C GLY A 81 28.73 1.01 -6.74
N PRO A 82 29.91 0.36 -6.56
CA PRO A 82 29.98 -1.07 -6.28
C PRO A 82 29.19 -1.50 -5.03
N VAL A 83 29.27 -0.74 -3.93
CA VAL A 83 28.47 -1.02 -2.73
C VAL A 83 26.99 -0.76 -3.01
N PHE A 84 26.65 0.37 -3.63
CA PHE A 84 25.27 0.71 -3.96
C PHE A 84 24.58 -0.38 -4.79
N PHE A 85 25.18 -0.80 -5.90
CA PHE A 85 24.62 -1.84 -6.77
C PHE A 85 24.65 -3.23 -6.15
N SER A 86 25.50 -3.50 -5.14
CA SER A 86 25.49 -4.78 -4.41
C SER A 86 24.28 -4.96 -3.48
N LEU A 87 23.60 -3.87 -3.13
CA LEU A 87 22.39 -3.87 -2.30
C LEU A 87 21.11 -4.03 -3.13
N LEU A 88 21.23 -3.97 -4.46
CA LEU A 88 20.12 -4.05 -5.42
C LEU A 88 20.03 -5.45 -6.06
N ALA A 89 18.85 -5.81 -6.53
CA ALA A 89 18.64 -7.01 -7.34
C ALA A 89 19.52 -6.98 -8.59
N ASN A 90 20.11 -8.12 -8.96
CA ASN A 90 20.92 -8.25 -10.17
C ASN A 90 20.05 -8.26 -11.45
N ASP A 91 19.43 -7.12 -11.74
CA ASP A 91 18.59 -6.87 -12.90
C ASP A 91 19.08 -5.59 -13.63
N PRO A 92 19.57 -5.70 -14.88
CA PRO A 92 20.03 -4.55 -15.65
C PRO A 92 18.97 -3.47 -15.86
N ALA A 93 17.70 -3.84 -16.04
CA ALA A 93 16.62 -2.87 -16.18
C ALA A 93 16.45 -2.09 -14.87
N TRP A 94 16.52 -2.79 -13.74
CA TRP A 94 16.47 -2.19 -12.42
C TRP A 94 17.64 -1.23 -12.15
N PHE A 95 18.87 -1.64 -12.48
CA PHE A 95 20.04 -0.78 -12.36
C PHE A 95 19.89 0.50 -13.18
N SER A 96 19.42 0.37 -14.42
CA SER A 96 19.19 1.53 -15.28
C SER A 96 18.12 2.47 -14.72
N ALA A 97 17.07 1.92 -14.08
CA ALA A 97 16.05 2.70 -13.42
C ALA A 97 16.62 3.54 -12.25
N GLN A 98 17.53 2.99 -11.45
CA GLN A 98 18.15 3.72 -10.33
C GLN A 98 19.02 4.89 -10.77
N LEU A 99 19.52 4.87 -12.00
CA LEU A 99 20.30 5.97 -12.58
C LEU A 99 19.44 7.13 -13.09
N ARG A 100 18.11 7.01 -13.08
CA ARG A 100 17.21 8.08 -13.52
C ARG A 100 17.17 9.22 -12.50
N PHE A 101 16.99 10.45 -12.99
CA PHE A 101 16.98 11.64 -12.14
C PHE A 101 15.94 11.53 -11.02
N GLU A 102 14.74 11.04 -11.34
CA GLU A 102 13.64 10.88 -10.39
C GLU A 102 13.96 9.89 -9.25
N ASN A 103 14.83 8.90 -9.49
CA ASN A 103 15.31 7.99 -8.45
C ASN A 103 16.53 8.54 -7.70
N GLN A 104 17.34 9.36 -8.36
CA GLN A 104 18.47 10.02 -7.71
C GLN A 104 18.04 11.10 -6.71
N THR A 105 16.92 11.79 -6.96
CA THR A 105 16.38 12.78 -6.01
C THR A 105 16.05 12.16 -4.66
N PHE A 106 15.63 10.90 -4.63
CA PHE A 106 15.34 10.16 -3.40
C PHE A 106 16.55 10.05 -2.46
N TYR A 107 17.77 10.01 -3.00
CA TYR A 107 19.00 9.90 -2.20
C TYR A 107 19.75 11.24 -2.05
N ARG A 108 19.18 12.34 -2.55
CA ARG A 108 19.91 13.61 -2.72
C ARG A 108 20.01 14.43 -1.44
N ASP A 109 18.90 14.61 -0.73
CA ASP A 109 18.77 15.67 0.27
C ASP A 109 18.80 15.12 1.71
N GLU A 110 17.85 14.26 2.07
CA GLU A 110 17.76 13.63 3.39
C GLU A 110 17.76 12.11 3.29
N ILE A 111 18.17 11.43 4.37
CA ILE A 111 18.06 9.97 4.47
C ILE A 111 16.57 9.60 4.51
N PRO A 112 16.05 8.85 3.53
CA PRO A 112 14.65 8.46 3.55
C PRO A 112 14.35 7.55 4.74
N LYS A 113 13.17 7.74 5.34
CA LYS A 113 12.73 7.01 6.53
C LYS A 113 11.60 6.05 6.19
N ILE A 114 11.78 4.78 6.57
CA ILE A 114 10.73 3.77 6.47
C ILE A 114 9.65 4.08 7.51
N THR A 115 8.42 4.29 7.06
CA THR A 115 7.25 4.57 7.90
C THR A 115 6.41 3.33 8.16
N GLU A 116 6.38 2.40 7.22
CA GLU A 116 5.62 1.15 7.29
C GLU A 116 6.36 0.05 6.54
N ALA A 117 6.28 -1.19 7.04
CA ALA A 117 6.84 -2.37 6.39
C ALA A 117 5.90 -3.58 6.56
N ALA A 118 5.28 -3.99 5.45
CA ALA A 118 4.41 -5.17 5.38
C ALA A 118 5.19 -6.36 4.84
N HIS A 119 4.98 -7.54 5.43
CA HIS A 119 5.69 -8.77 5.08
C HIS A 119 4.79 -9.69 4.26
N HIS A 120 5.31 -10.16 3.13
CA HIS A 120 4.60 -10.96 2.13
C HIS A 120 5.51 -12.11 1.69
N GLU A 121 5.37 -13.27 2.32
CA GLU A 121 6.23 -14.45 2.06
C GLU A 121 7.73 -14.14 2.23
N ASN A 122 8.47 -13.96 1.13
CA ASN A 122 9.90 -13.59 1.13
C ASN A 122 10.14 -12.11 0.80
N PHE A 123 9.07 -11.33 0.67
CA PHE A 123 9.09 -9.92 0.33
C PHE A 123 8.73 -9.03 1.51
N ILE A 124 9.33 -7.85 1.55
CA ILE A 124 8.87 -6.72 2.35
C ILE A 124 8.48 -5.58 1.41
N TRP A 125 7.26 -5.09 1.57
CA TRP A 125 6.79 -3.86 0.94
C TRP A 125 6.91 -2.75 1.97
N ALA A 126 7.78 -1.77 1.71
CA ALA A 126 8.10 -0.73 2.67
C ALA A 126 7.70 0.65 2.12
N SER A 127 6.94 1.42 2.88
CA SER A 127 6.71 2.83 2.58
C SER A 127 7.87 3.66 3.12
N ALA A 128 8.51 4.44 2.25
CA ALA A 128 9.56 5.37 2.60
C ALA A 128 9.08 6.81 2.43
N ARG A 129 9.45 7.67 3.38
CA ARG A 129 9.16 9.12 3.37
C ARG A 129 10.47 9.91 3.41
N TRP A 130 10.56 10.97 2.62
CA TRP A 130 11.65 11.93 2.65
C TRP A 130 11.11 13.33 2.43
N SER A 131 11.92 14.35 2.72
CA SER A 131 11.57 15.74 2.42
C SER A 131 12.68 16.43 1.66
N ASP A 132 12.30 17.38 0.81
CA ASP A 132 13.20 18.29 0.12
C ASP A 132 12.64 19.73 0.15
N ALA A 133 13.22 20.63 -0.64
CA ALA A 133 12.76 22.01 -0.74
C ALA A 133 11.35 22.16 -1.36
N ALA A 134 10.88 21.16 -2.12
CA ALA A 134 9.59 21.20 -2.78
C ALA A 134 8.46 20.62 -1.89
N GLY A 135 8.78 19.69 -0.99
CA GLY A 135 7.81 19.17 -0.04
C GLY A 135 8.25 17.90 0.67
N THR A 136 7.27 17.20 1.24
CA THR A 136 7.43 15.83 1.70
C THR A 136 6.91 14.89 0.64
N TRP A 137 7.66 13.83 0.38
CA TRP A 137 7.32 12.80 -0.58
C TRP A 137 7.19 11.43 0.09
N GLN A 138 6.39 10.54 -0.51
CA GLN A 138 6.30 9.14 -0.11
C GLN A 138 6.39 8.20 -1.32
N ARG A 139 7.12 7.09 -1.19
CA ARG A 139 7.16 6.02 -2.19
C ARG A 139 7.18 4.65 -1.55
N VAL A 140 6.86 3.62 -2.33
CA VAL A 140 6.94 2.21 -1.92
C VAL A 140 8.20 1.58 -2.48
N LEU A 141 8.91 0.88 -1.61
CA LEU A 141 10.12 0.12 -1.88
C LEU A 141 9.84 -1.37 -1.69
N PHE A 142 10.56 -2.21 -2.41
CA PHE A 142 10.38 -3.65 -2.40
C PHE A 142 11.70 -4.30 -2.02
N PHE A 143 11.67 -5.22 -1.06
CA PHE A 143 12.84 -5.95 -0.63
C PHE A 143 12.54 -7.45 -0.67
N GLU A 144 13.50 -8.25 -1.13
CA GLU A 144 13.42 -9.71 -1.08
C GLU A 144 14.52 -10.26 -0.17
N GLN A 145 14.19 -11.31 0.58
CA GLN A 145 15.16 -12.00 1.41
C GLN A 145 15.98 -12.99 0.55
N LEU A 146 17.25 -12.67 0.32
CA LEU A 146 18.20 -13.53 -0.37
C LEU A 146 19.22 -14.08 0.64
N GLY A 147 18.95 -15.30 1.13
CA GLY A 147 19.74 -15.92 2.19
C GLY A 147 19.55 -15.21 3.53
N SER A 148 20.62 -14.62 4.07
CA SER A 148 20.58 -13.88 5.34
C SER A 148 20.40 -12.37 5.17
N SER A 149 20.32 -11.88 3.94
CA SER A 149 20.31 -10.45 3.64
C SER A 149 19.04 -10.03 2.90
N TRP A 150 18.62 -8.80 3.12
CA TRP A 150 17.58 -8.15 2.33
C TRP A 150 18.22 -7.44 1.15
N VAL A 151 17.62 -7.55 -0.03
CA VAL A 151 18.07 -6.92 -1.27
C VAL A 151 16.92 -6.10 -1.83
N HIS A 152 17.21 -4.89 -2.31
CA HIS A 152 16.20 -3.99 -2.87
C HIS A 152 15.88 -4.39 -4.31
N MET A 153 14.62 -4.77 -4.51
CA MET A 153 14.09 -5.34 -5.73
C MET A 153 13.37 -4.30 -6.59
N PRO A 154 13.19 -4.57 -7.89
CA PRO A 154 12.12 -3.93 -8.66
C PRO A 154 10.76 -4.22 -8.02
N SER A 155 9.71 -3.60 -8.56
CA SER A 155 8.37 -3.76 -7.99
C SER A 155 7.88 -5.21 -8.03
N ASP A 156 7.18 -5.61 -6.96
CA ASP A 156 6.53 -6.93 -6.87
C ASP A 156 5.20 -6.90 -7.65
N PRO A 157 4.99 -7.75 -8.67
CA PRO A 157 3.75 -7.79 -9.44
C PRO A 157 2.49 -7.98 -8.58
N SER A 158 2.60 -8.67 -7.45
CA SER A 158 1.46 -8.96 -6.56
C SER A 158 0.98 -7.74 -5.77
N TYR A 159 1.82 -6.72 -5.57
CA TYR A 159 1.46 -5.46 -4.92
C TYR A 159 0.43 -4.66 -5.72
N TRP A 160 0.57 -4.64 -7.04
CA TRP A 160 -0.21 -3.77 -7.92
C TRP A 160 -1.66 -4.22 -8.09
N GLY A 161 -1.89 -5.53 -8.05
CA GLY A 161 -3.16 -6.14 -8.38
C GLY A 161 -3.51 -6.01 -9.88
N ASN A 162 -4.78 -6.23 -10.20
CA ASN A 162 -5.25 -6.25 -11.58
C ASN A 162 -5.10 -4.88 -12.26
N GLN A 163 -4.93 -4.90 -13.59
CA GLN A 163 -5.01 -3.69 -14.39
C GLN A 163 -6.48 -3.29 -14.57
N LEU A 164 -6.76 -2.02 -14.35
CA LEU A 164 -8.04 -1.35 -14.54
C LEU A 164 -7.96 -0.40 -15.74
N THR A 165 -9.13 0.03 -16.21
CA THR A 165 -9.22 0.92 -17.36
C THR A 165 -10.38 1.89 -17.17
N GLN A 166 -10.11 3.17 -17.36
CA GLN A 166 -11.09 4.25 -17.29
C GLN A 166 -11.11 5.01 -18.61
N LYS A 167 -12.31 5.20 -19.17
CA LYS A 167 -12.50 6.00 -20.39
C LYS A 167 -12.74 7.46 -20.00
N ASN A 168 -12.08 8.38 -20.70
CA ASN A 168 -12.19 9.82 -20.54
C ASN A 168 -12.46 10.49 -21.90
N SER A 169 -12.64 11.81 -21.91
CA SER A 169 -12.83 12.64 -23.11
C SER A 169 -11.65 12.52 -24.09
N TRP A 170 -10.42 12.60 -23.57
CA TRP A 170 -9.16 12.56 -24.32
C TRP A 170 -8.69 11.16 -24.71
N GLY A 171 -9.33 10.10 -24.20
CA GLY A 171 -8.95 8.72 -24.49
C GLY A 171 -9.12 7.75 -23.33
N THR A 172 -8.08 6.98 -23.02
CA THR A 172 -8.14 5.89 -22.04
C THR A 172 -7.02 5.97 -21.01
N LEU A 173 -7.38 5.94 -19.74
CA LEU A 173 -6.45 5.74 -18.63
C LEU A 173 -6.37 4.25 -18.28
N ARG A 174 -5.17 3.68 -18.34
CA ARG A 174 -4.86 2.33 -17.84
C ARG A 174 -4.01 2.47 -16.58
N TYR A 175 -4.36 1.73 -15.55
CA TYR A 175 -3.73 1.83 -14.23
C TYR A 175 -3.94 0.53 -13.44
N HIS A 176 -3.31 0.38 -12.28
CA HIS A 176 -3.47 -0.79 -11.43
C HIS A 176 -4.43 -0.52 -10.25
N VAL A 177 -5.02 -1.56 -9.66
CA VAL A 177 -5.95 -1.44 -8.51
C VAL A 177 -5.39 -0.55 -7.40
N VAL A 178 -4.09 -0.67 -7.11
CA VAL A 178 -3.46 0.14 -6.05
C VAL A 178 -3.44 1.66 -6.34
N ASP A 179 -3.57 2.04 -7.62
CA ASP A 179 -3.60 3.43 -8.09
C ASP A 179 -5.04 3.96 -8.27
N ASP A 180 -6.07 3.15 -8.01
CA ASP A 180 -7.49 3.57 -8.16
C ASP A 180 -7.84 4.86 -7.40
N PRO A 181 -7.37 5.08 -6.16
CA PRO A 181 -7.61 6.35 -5.46
C PRO A 181 -7.02 7.59 -6.15
N LEU A 182 -6.02 7.42 -7.04
CA LEU A 182 -5.34 8.50 -7.76
C LEU A 182 -5.87 8.68 -9.18
N ALA A 183 -6.55 7.67 -9.74
CA ALA A 183 -7.00 7.66 -11.14
C ALA A 183 -7.86 8.88 -11.49
N GLY A 184 -8.77 9.29 -10.61
CA GLY A 184 -9.60 10.48 -10.79
C GLY A 184 -8.79 11.78 -10.85
N SER A 185 -7.85 11.98 -9.93
CA SER A 185 -6.99 13.17 -9.92
C SER A 185 -6.09 13.24 -11.15
N ILE A 186 -5.57 12.10 -11.60
CA ILE A 186 -4.74 12.01 -12.80
C ILE A 186 -5.58 12.32 -14.05
N ALA A 187 -6.78 11.76 -14.16
CA ALA A 187 -7.68 12.06 -15.27
C ALA A 187 -8.02 13.54 -15.35
N ASN A 188 -8.36 14.18 -14.22
CA ASN A 188 -8.65 15.61 -14.15
C ASN A 188 -7.44 16.46 -14.55
N PHE A 189 -6.24 16.11 -14.08
CA PHE A 189 -5.01 16.81 -14.49
C PHE A 189 -4.78 16.73 -16.00
N VAL A 190 -5.02 15.56 -16.61
CA VAL A 190 -4.92 15.41 -18.06
C VAL A 190 -5.99 16.23 -18.78
N ASP A 191 -7.22 16.26 -18.28
CA ASP A 191 -8.28 17.12 -18.83
C ASP A 191 -7.86 18.60 -18.82
N GLU A 192 -7.29 19.09 -17.71
CA GLU A 192 -6.78 20.46 -17.59
C GLU A 192 -5.65 20.75 -18.58
N VAL A 193 -4.67 19.84 -18.68
CA VAL A 193 -3.54 19.98 -19.63
C VAL A 193 -4.02 19.95 -21.08
N VAL A 194 -4.95 19.05 -21.42
CA VAL A 194 -5.53 18.99 -22.76
C VAL A 194 -6.27 20.28 -23.08
N ALA A 195 -7.10 20.79 -22.16
CA ALA A 195 -7.82 22.05 -22.34
C ALA A 195 -6.85 23.24 -22.52
N GLU A 196 -5.77 23.29 -21.74
CA GLU A 196 -4.75 24.34 -21.85
C GLU A 196 -4.03 24.29 -23.20
N VAL A 197 -3.53 23.11 -23.60
CA VAL A 197 -2.80 22.93 -24.87
C VAL A 197 -3.73 23.22 -26.06
N CYS A 198 -4.97 22.73 -26.00
CA CYS A 198 -5.95 22.88 -27.07
C CYS A 198 -6.66 24.22 -27.12
N ALA A 199 -6.41 25.13 -26.17
CA ALA A 199 -6.92 26.50 -26.23
C ALA A 199 -6.37 27.30 -27.43
N SER A 200 -5.26 26.86 -28.03
CA SER A 200 -4.51 27.63 -29.02
C SER A 200 -4.74 27.22 -30.48
N ASP A 201 -4.77 25.91 -30.81
CA ASP A 201 -5.16 25.38 -32.14
C ASP A 201 -5.05 23.82 -32.15
N CYS A 202 -5.94 23.10 -31.44
CA CYS A 202 -6.01 21.64 -31.60
C CYS A 202 -6.80 21.25 -32.84
N ILE A 203 -6.36 20.21 -33.54
CA ILE A 203 -7.09 19.65 -34.67
C ILE A 203 -8.41 19.08 -34.13
N ASP A 204 -9.55 19.48 -34.70
CA ASP A 204 -10.91 19.05 -34.29
C ASP A 204 -11.10 17.52 -34.23
N THR A 205 -10.21 16.76 -34.89
CA THR A 205 -10.09 15.31 -34.72
C THR A 205 -9.04 14.98 -33.68
N GLU A 206 -9.39 15.08 -32.40
CA GLU A 206 -8.59 14.51 -31.31
C GLU A 206 -8.42 13.00 -31.57
N LEU A 207 -7.17 12.56 -31.78
CA LEU A 207 -6.88 11.13 -31.79
C LEU A 207 -6.84 10.66 -30.34
N PRO A 208 -7.74 9.75 -29.91
CA PRO A 208 -7.73 9.28 -28.54
C PRO A 208 -6.40 8.60 -28.25
N PHE A 209 -5.75 8.97 -27.15
CA PHE A 209 -4.53 8.32 -26.70
C PHE A 209 -4.77 7.49 -25.44
N VAL A 210 -3.83 6.58 -25.17
CA VAL A 210 -3.80 5.78 -23.95
C VAL A 210 -2.75 6.35 -23.01
N LEU A 211 -3.14 6.74 -21.81
CA LEU A 211 -2.21 6.98 -20.71
C LEU A 211 -2.13 5.71 -19.87
N ASP A 212 -0.97 5.07 -19.82
CA ASP A 212 -0.72 3.85 -19.06
C ASP A 212 0.19 4.15 -17.87
N ILE A 213 -0.39 4.04 -16.67
CA ILE A 213 0.34 4.12 -15.41
C ILE A 213 0.92 2.74 -15.12
N ARG A 214 2.25 2.64 -15.20
CA ARG A 214 2.97 1.36 -15.13
C ARG A 214 3.60 1.11 -13.77
N PRO A 215 3.69 -0.17 -13.36
CA PRO A 215 4.34 -0.60 -12.13
C PRO A 215 5.88 -0.60 -12.24
N ASP A 216 6.45 0.16 -13.17
CA ASP A 216 7.89 0.21 -13.42
C ASP A 216 8.34 1.65 -13.66
N PHE A 217 9.65 1.84 -13.79
CA PHE A 217 10.25 3.15 -14.03
C PHE A 217 10.40 3.43 -15.53
N THR A 218 9.67 2.75 -16.41
CA THR A 218 9.74 3.06 -17.85
C THR A 218 8.88 4.28 -18.16
N GLN A 219 9.40 5.16 -19.01
CA GLN A 219 8.65 6.28 -19.57
C GLN A 219 8.73 6.19 -21.08
N THR A 220 7.61 6.45 -21.75
CA THR A 220 7.54 6.43 -23.21
C THR A 220 6.43 7.38 -23.62
N ALA A 221 6.66 8.19 -24.64
CA ALA A 221 5.62 9.02 -25.23
C ALA A 221 5.65 8.79 -26.74
N VAL A 222 4.68 8.03 -27.24
CA VAL A 222 4.37 7.90 -28.66
C VAL A 222 2.97 8.45 -28.91
N SER A 223 2.63 8.75 -30.16
CA SER A 223 1.42 9.52 -30.51
C SER A 223 0.11 9.00 -29.93
N THR A 224 -0.02 7.69 -29.70
CA THR A 224 -1.25 7.07 -29.16
C THR A 224 -1.08 6.45 -27.78
N LEU A 225 0.12 6.50 -27.20
CA LEU A 225 0.43 5.80 -25.96
C LEU A 225 1.51 6.53 -25.16
N ILE A 226 1.14 6.93 -23.95
CA ILE A 226 2.01 7.57 -22.99
C ILE A 226 2.15 6.62 -21.80
N HIS A 227 3.37 6.19 -21.50
CA HIS A 227 3.71 5.43 -20.31
C HIS A 227 4.30 6.37 -19.27
N ILE A 228 3.74 6.34 -18.06
CA ILE A 228 4.31 6.99 -16.90
C ILE A 228 4.43 5.99 -15.75
N PRO A 229 5.47 6.09 -14.91
CA PRO A 229 5.55 5.31 -13.68
C PRO A 229 4.39 5.62 -12.74
N SER A 230 3.96 4.64 -11.96
CA SER A 230 3.05 4.89 -10.85
C SER A 230 3.62 5.96 -9.91
N PRO A 231 2.82 6.96 -9.49
CA PRO A 231 3.23 7.93 -8.46
C PRO A 231 3.76 7.26 -7.19
N ARG A 232 3.28 6.06 -6.86
CA ARG A 232 3.75 5.29 -5.70
C ARG A 232 5.21 4.86 -5.79
N LEU A 233 5.81 4.82 -6.98
CA LEU A 233 7.22 4.49 -7.19
C LEU A 233 8.15 5.70 -7.15
N ILE A 234 7.65 6.86 -7.59
CA ILE A 234 8.48 8.05 -7.80
C ILE A 234 8.32 9.09 -6.69
N GLY A 235 7.18 9.11 -5.99
CA GLY A 235 6.85 10.10 -4.98
C GLY A 235 5.40 10.57 -5.13
N LEU A 236 4.60 10.39 -4.07
CA LEU A 236 3.30 11.04 -3.85
C LEU A 236 3.47 12.41 -3.23
#